data_AF-A0A510DYN0-F1
#
_entry.id   AF-A0A510DYN0-F1
#
_cell.length_a   1.000
_cell.length_b   1.000
_cell.length_c   1.000
_cell.angle_alpha   90.00
_cell.angle_beta   90.00
_cell.angle_gamma   90.00
#
_symmetry.space_group_name_H-M   'P 1'
#
loop_
_entity.id
_entity.type
_entity.pdbx_description
1 polymer ?
#
loop_
_entity_poly.entity_id
_entity_poly.type
_entity_poly.pdbx_seq_one_letter_code
_entity_poly.pdbx_strand_id
1 'polypeptide(L)'
;MKHFLQNFLLYSIGIFNEFFLEYSTASITYFLPNSTFPLFTSWMAMSKSSYMRNFAFTAINNLFYMLRIKAFMLLNVILLESALETVPDEILDHPSVKNNAKRRRKEPKSTILDVSIHYHAMRNLKEKEKRGRPDIIHSAMVLLLTDPVVKVNLYIHTINSLLIKVNSDIRPPKNYERFIGLMEQLFEYGKVPPESDTPLIEITKCTLDDLLSKYKMVLLTEKGERKTPDYLCNLGEEWIIGLGGFPHGDFNEQIYKKASERISISDHVLETQGVICRIMGSCNQLVGWP
;
A
#
# COMPACT_ATOMS: atom_id res chain seq x y z
N MET A 1 -10.61 -32.67 36.71
CA MET A 1 -11.03 -31.33 36.25
C MET A 1 -9.84 -30.39 36.02
N LYS A 2 -9.04 -30.04 37.03
CA LYS A 2 -7.81 -29.22 36.84
C LYS A 2 -6.81 -29.82 35.86
N HIS A 3 -6.52 -31.12 35.97
CA HIS A 3 -5.63 -31.82 35.04
C HIS A 3 -6.11 -31.83 33.58
N PHE A 4 -7.43 -31.81 33.35
CA PHE A 4 -8.00 -31.85 31.99
C PHE A 4 -8.02 -30.45 31.36
N LEU A 5 -8.32 -29.42 32.13
CA LEU A 5 -8.20 -28.01 31.70
C LEU A 5 -6.75 -27.63 31.42
N GLN A 6 -5.81 -28.12 32.23
CA GLN A 6 -4.39 -27.91 32.03
C GLN A 6 -3.89 -28.64 30.77
N ASN A 7 -4.33 -29.87 30.53
CA ASN A 7 -4.03 -30.59 29.29
C ASN A 7 -4.71 -29.97 28.07
N PHE A 8 -5.92 -29.44 28.17
CA PHE A 8 -6.60 -28.75 27.07
C PHE A 8 -5.92 -27.42 26.74
N LEU A 9 -5.52 -26.63 27.74
CA LEU A 9 -4.71 -25.42 27.55
C LEU A 9 -3.34 -25.74 26.96
N LEU A 10 -2.66 -26.77 27.45
CA LEU A 10 -1.37 -27.21 26.91
C LEU A 10 -1.49 -27.77 25.48
N TYR A 11 -2.58 -28.45 25.14
CA TYR A 11 -2.86 -28.93 23.78
C TYR A 11 -3.24 -27.77 22.85
N SER A 12 -4.00 -26.79 23.37
CA SER A 12 -4.35 -25.56 22.63
C SER A 12 -3.13 -24.69 22.37
N ILE A 13 -2.20 -24.59 23.33
CA ILE A 13 -0.92 -23.88 23.22
C ILE A 13 0.08 -24.68 22.36
N GLY A 14 0.08 -26.00 22.45
CA GLY A 14 0.89 -26.90 21.61
C GLY A 14 0.50 -26.82 20.13
N ILE A 15 -0.80 -26.88 19.84
CA ILE A 15 -1.35 -26.58 18.51
C ILE A 15 -0.97 -25.16 18.10
N PHE A 16 -1.01 -24.18 19.02
CA PHE A 16 -0.62 -22.79 18.73
C PHE A 16 0.84 -22.63 18.29
N ASN A 17 1.77 -23.40 18.88
CA ASN A 17 3.19 -23.36 18.54
C ASN A 17 3.52 -24.14 17.25
N GLU A 18 2.84 -25.26 16.97
CA GLU A 18 2.98 -25.95 15.69
C GLU A 18 2.29 -25.18 14.54
N PHE A 19 1.17 -24.50 14.80
CA PHE A 19 0.48 -23.68 13.78
C PHE A 19 1.28 -22.45 13.36
N PHE A 20 2.05 -21.83 14.26
CA PHE A 20 2.82 -20.62 13.96
C PHE A 20 4.11 -20.89 13.18
N LEU A 21 4.61 -22.13 13.18
CA LEU A 21 5.80 -22.51 12.45
C LEU A 21 5.51 -23.03 11.03
N GLU A 22 4.26 -23.37 10.71
CA GLU A 22 3.94 -24.07 9.45
C GLU A 22 3.01 -23.33 8.48
N TYR A 23 2.42 -22.17 8.84
CA TYR A 23 1.48 -21.47 7.94
C TYR A 23 1.77 -19.97 7.79
N SER A 24 2.81 -19.70 7.00
CA SER A 24 2.81 -18.56 6.07
C SER A 24 2.11 -19.04 4.79
N THR A 25 1.12 -18.29 4.31
CA THR A 25 0.28 -18.58 3.13
C THR A 25 -0.80 -19.66 3.32
N ALA A 26 -2.04 -19.24 3.56
CA ALA A 26 -3.27 -19.81 2.98
C ALA A 26 -4.52 -19.13 3.57
N SER A 27 -5.41 -18.77 2.66
CA SER A 27 -6.78 -18.26 2.83
C SER A 27 -7.50 -18.75 4.09
N ILE A 28 -7.87 -17.80 4.96
CA ILE A 28 -8.78 -18.00 6.10
C ILE A 28 -10.20 -18.18 5.54
N THR A 29 -10.51 -19.36 5.00
CA THR A 29 -11.89 -19.80 4.74
C THR A 29 -12.06 -21.32 4.72
N TYR A 30 -10.96 -22.10 4.82
CA TYR A 30 -11.04 -23.57 4.76
C TYR A 30 -10.15 -24.29 5.77
N PHE A 31 -10.16 -23.91 7.06
CA PHE A 31 -9.48 -24.70 8.09
C PHE A 31 -10.28 -24.82 9.39
N LEU A 32 -11.25 -25.70 9.36
CA LEU A 32 -11.43 -26.65 10.45
C LEU A 32 -11.27 -28.05 9.84
N PRO A 33 -10.40 -28.93 10.37
CA PRO A 33 -10.31 -30.29 9.89
C PRO A 33 -11.70 -30.93 9.96
N ASN A 34 -12.15 -31.56 8.87
CA ASN A 34 -13.40 -32.33 8.84
C ASN A 34 -13.42 -33.47 9.90
N SER A 35 -12.31 -33.76 10.56
CA SER A 35 -12.17 -34.73 11.64
C SER A 35 -12.39 -34.18 13.06
N THR A 36 -12.33 -32.85 13.29
CA THR A 36 -12.52 -32.26 14.64
C THR A 36 -13.93 -31.71 14.85
N PHE A 37 -14.62 -31.31 13.78
CA PHE A 37 -16.01 -30.87 13.83
C PHE A 37 -16.98 -31.94 14.38
N PRO A 38 -16.90 -33.23 13.98
CA PRO A 38 -17.80 -34.27 14.49
C PRO A 38 -17.60 -34.58 15.97
N LEU A 39 -16.35 -34.50 16.47
CA LEU A 39 -16.02 -34.75 17.87
C LEU A 39 -16.52 -33.62 18.78
N PHE A 40 -16.50 -32.38 18.30
CA PHE A 40 -16.97 -31.22 19.04
C PHE A 40 -18.50 -31.15 19.11
N THR A 41 -19.20 -31.47 18.01
CA THR A 41 -20.67 -31.60 18.00
C THR A 41 -21.15 -32.75 18.85
N SER A 42 -20.42 -33.87 18.86
CA SER A 42 -20.71 -35.01 19.73
C SER A 42 -20.56 -34.66 21.22
N TRP A 43 -19.55 -33.87 21.60
CA TRP A 43 -19.37 -33.43 23.00
C TRP A 43 -20.41 -32.39 23.44
N MET A 44 -20.80 -31.44 22.58
CA MET A 44 -21.90 -30.50 22.87
C MET A 44 -23.24 -31.22 23.11
N ALA A 45 -23.48 -32.30 22.37
CA ALA A 45 -24.67 -33.15 22.52
C ALA A 45 -24.62 -34.01 23.80
N MET A 46 -23.43 -34.46 24.23
CA MET A 46 -23.24 -35.30 25.42
C MET A 46 -23.15 -34.50 26.74
N SER A 47 -22.88 -33.19 26.68
CA SER A 47 -22.81 -32.33 27.86
C SER A 47 -24.19 -32.08 28.48
N LYS A 48 -24.48 -32.62 29.67
CA LYS A 48 -25.74 -32.32 30.40
C LYS A 48 -25.78 -30.94 31.05
N SER A 49 -24.66 -30.20 31.04
CA SER A 49 -24.54 -28.91 31.74
C SER A 49 -24.63 -27.74 30.75
N SER A 50 -25.71 -26.95 30.87
CA SER A 50 -25.93 -25.69 30.14
C SER A 50 -24.76 -24.71 30.31
N TYR A 51 -24.08 -24.73 31.46
CA TYR A 51 -22.93 -23.87 31.75
C TYR A 51 -21.73 -24.16 30.84
N MET A 52 -21.41 -25.43 30.60
CA MET A 52 -20.27 -25.83 29.77
C MET A 52 -20.49 -25.53 28.27
N ARG A 53 -21.76 -25.61 27.80
CA ARG A 53 -22.13 -25.17 26.45
C ARG A 53 -21.97 -23.67 26.28
N ASN A 54 -22.47 -22.87 27.22
CA ASN A 54 -22.33 -21.42 27.19
C ASN A 54 -20.87 -20.99 27.27
N PHE A 55 -20.04 -21.66 28.08
CA PHE A 55 -18.61 -21.38 28.17
C PHE A 55 -17.87 -21.68 26.85
N ALA A 56 -18.12 -22.84 26.23
CA ALA A 56 -17.53 -23.18 24.94
C ALA A 56 -17.98 -22.24 23.81
N PHE A 57 -19.26 -21.87 23.77
CA PHE A 57 -19.81 -20.91 22.81
C PHE A 57 -19.21 -19.51 23.00
N THR A 58 -19.04 -19.07 24.24
CA THR A 58 -18.40 -17.79 24.58
C THR A 58 -16.91 -17.82 24.25
N ALA A 59 -16.21 -18.92 24.49
CA ALA A 59 -14.80 -19.08 24.15
C ALA A 59 -14.57 -19.08 22.63
N ILE A 60 -15.43 -19.75 21.85
CA ILE A 60 -15.38 -19.73 20.38
C ILE A 60 -15.71 -18.34 19.86
N ASN A 61 -16.75 -17.68 20.39
CA ASN A 61 -17.06 -16.31 20.00
C ASN A 61 -15.92 -15.35 20.38
N ASN A 62 -15.31 -15.50 21.55
CA ASN A 62 -14.15 -14.69 21.94
C ASN A 62 -12.91 -14.99 21.10
N LEU A 63 -12.70 -16.24 20.67
CA LEU A 63 -11.62 -16.63 19.76
C LEU A 63 -11.87 -16.08 18.36
N PHE A 64 -13.09 -16.17 17.84
CA PHE A 64 -13.52 -15.52 16.60
C PHE A 64 -13.42 -14.00 16.70
N TYR A 65 -13.78 -13.41 17.84
CA TYR A 65 -13.64 -11.98 18.10
C TYR A 65 -12.16 -11.58 18.16
N MET A 66 -11.30 -12.36 18.83
CA MET A 66 -9.83 -12.17 18.82
C MET A 66 -9.22 -12.33 17.43
N LEU A 67 -9.68 -13.30 16.64
CA LEU A 67 -9.25 -13.50 15.25
C LEU A 67 -9.73 -12.37 14.35
N ARG A 68 -10.96 -11.88 14.55
CA ARG A 68 -11.55 -10.74 13.83
C ARG A 68 -10.89 -9.41 14.19
N ILE A 69 -10.36 -9.26 15.41
CA ILE A 69 -9.63 -8.07 15.87
C ILE A 69 -8.22 -7.95 15.25
N LYS A 70 -7.69 -8.98 14.56
CA LYS A 70 -6.32 -8.97 14.04
C LYS A 70 -6.14 -9.37 12.57
N ALA A 71 -7.20 -9.46 11.78
CA ALA A 71 -7.07 -9.64 10.34
C ALA A 71 -6.94 -8.26 9.67
N PHE A 72 -5.70 -7.76 9.55
CA PHE A 72 -5.41 -6.61 8.70
C PHE A 72 -5.51 -7.05 7.23
N MET A 73 -6.15 -6.24 6.39
CA MET A 73 -6.12 -6.46 4.93
C MET A 73 -4.83 -5.84 4.39
N LEU A 74 -4.11 -6.54 3.52
CA LEU A 74 -2.88 -6.05 2.92
C LEU A 74 -3.08 -5.82 1.41
N LEU A 75 -2.70 -4.66 0.92
CA LEU A 75 -2.70 -4.32 -0.50
C LEU A 75 -1.29 -3.95 -0.95
N ASN A 76 -0.89 -4.41 -2.13
CA ASN A 76 0.30 -3.89 -2.81
C ASN A 76 -0.13 -2.83 -3.81
N VAL A 77 0.47 -1.64 -3.71
CA VAL A 77 0.12 -0.48 -4.54
C VAL A 77 1.38 0.12 -5.13
N ILE A 78 1.31 0.50 -6.41
CA ILE A 78 2.37 1.25 -7.08
C ILE A 78 1.82 2.51 -7.76
N LEU A 79 2.45 3.66 -7.48
CA LEU A 79 2.24 4.89 -8.25
C LEU A 79 3.21 4.91 -9.43
N LEU A 80 2.68 4.89 -10.65
CA LEU A 80 3.42 4.75 -11.90
C LEU A 80 3.64 6.11 -12.57
N GLU A 81 4.84 6.31 -13.13
CA GLU A 81 5.26 7.54 -13.82
C GLU A 81 5.06 8.79 -12.94
N SER A 82 5.36 8.63 -11.66
CA SER A 82 5.10 9.63 -10.64
C SER A 82 5.82 10.93 -10.93
N ALA A 83 5.10 12.05 -10.85
CA ALA A 83 5.56 13.42 -11.06
C ALA A 83 6.47 13.94 -9.93
N LEU A 84 7.43 13.11 -9.52
CA LEU A 84 8.35 13.30 -8.42
C LEU A 84 9.79 13.15 -8.92
N GLU A 85 10.50 14.27 -8.96
CA GLU A 85 11.89 14.37 -9.41
C GLU A 85 12.53 15.63 -8.84
N THR A 86 13.85 15.68 -8.83
CA THR A 86 14.58 16.93 -8.58
C THR A 86 14.49 17.85 -9.80
N VAL A 87 14.82 19.14 -9.62
CA VAL A 87 14.84 20.08 -10.73
C VAL A 87 15.81 19.59 -11.82
N PRO A 88 15.35 19.44 -13.08
CA PRO A 88 16.16 18.94 -14.18
C PRO A 88 17.30 19.89 -14.57
N ASP A 89 18.39 19.33 -15.08
CA ASP A 89 19.62 20.06 -15.44
C ASP A 89 19.35 21.18 -16.46
N GLU A 90 18.38 20.99 -17.37
CA GLU A 90 18.04 21.94 -18.44
C GLU A 90 17.48 23.28 -17.93
N ILE A 91 16.97 23.32 -16.69
CA ILE A 91 16.28 24.49 -16.15
C ILE A 91 16.92 25.04 -14.86
N LEU A 92 18.06 24.49 -14.42
CA LEU A 92 18.76 24.92 -13.20
C LEU A 92 19.10 26.42 -13.21
N ASP A 93 19.41 26.95 -14.39
CA ASP A 93 19.82 28.34 -14.54
C ASP A 93 18.67 29.36 -14.51
N HIS A 94 17.42 28.89 -14.57
CA HIS A 94 16.25 29.76 -14.65
C HIS A 94 16.06 30.57 -13.35
N PRO A 95 15.72 31.88 -13.42
CA PRO A 95 15.58 32.73 -12.23
C PRO A 95 14.61 32.19 -11.17
N SER A 96 13.48 31.59 -11.58
CA SER A 96 12.51 31.04 -10.62
C SER A 96 13.09 29.89 -9.80
N VAL A 97 13.91 29.03 -10.41
CA VAL A 97 14.58 27.91 -9.76
C VAL A 97 15.66 28.44 -8.81
N LYS A 98 16.56 29.30 -9.29
CA LYS A 98 17.63 29.91 -8.46
C LYS A 98 17.07 30.66 -7.26
N ASN A 99 15.99 31.41 -7.45
CA ASN A 99 15.35 32.15 -6.35
C ASN A 99 14.69 31.22 -5.33
N ASN A 100 14.05 30.12 -5.76
CA ASN A 100 13.51 29.13 -4.83
C ASN A 100 14.62 28.49 -4.00
N ALA A 101 15.65 27.97 -4.67
CA ALA A 101 16.79 27.31 -4.05
C ALA A 101 17.51 28.22 -3.04
N LYS A 102 17.75 29.49 -3.41
CA LYS A 102 18.32 30.51 -2.53
C LYS A 102 17.46 30.77 -1.29
N ARG A 103 16.14 30.90 -1.44
CA ARG A 103 15.22 31.09 -0.30
C ARG A 103 15.26 29.90 0.66
N ARG A 104 15.43 28.69 0.13
CA ARG A 104 15.47 27.44 0.89
C ARG A 104 16.88 27.06 1.36
N ARG A 105 17.90 27.86 1.01
CA ARG A 105 19.33 27.64 1.31
C ARG A 105 19.81 26.25 0.83
N LYS A 106 19.38 25.88 -0.38
CA LYS A 106 19.75 24.63 -1.04
C LYS A 106 20.34 24.91 -2.42
N GLU A 107 21.05 23.93 -2.96
CA GLU A 107 21.44 23.92 -4.36
C GLU A 107 20.20 23.72 -5.25
N PRO A 108 20.07 24.43 -6.39
CA PRO A 108 18.99 24.25 -7.35
C PRO A 108 18.68 22.79 -7.69
N LYS A 109 19.73 22.01 -7.97
CA LYS A 109 19.64 20.60 -8.36
C LYS A 109 19.15 19.68 -7.24
N SER A 110 19.28 20.11 -5.98
CA SER A 110 18.82 19.36 -4.80
C SER A 110 17.39 19.71 -4.39
N THR A 111 16.71 20.60 -5.13
CA THR A 111 15.30 20.94 -4.88
C THR A 111 14.37 20.09 -5.74
N ILE A 112 13.15 19.82 -5.25
CA ILE A 112 12.12 19.08 -6.00
C ILE A 112 11.48 19.98 -7.06
N LEU A 113 11.22 19.42 -8.23
CA LEU A 113 10.46 20.09 -9.28
C LEU A 113 8.99 20.23 -8.85
N ASP A 114 8.48 21.46 -8.82
CA ASP A 114 7.09 21.77 -8.47
C ASP A 114 6.56 22.86 -9.40
N VAL A 115 5.44 22.60 -10.08
CA VAL A 115 4.82 23.51 -11.03
C VAL A 115 4.37 24.82 -10.38
N SER A 116 3.96 24.81 -9.11
CA SER A 116 3.53 26.02 -8.40
C SER A 116 4.67 27.03 -8.23
N ILE A 117 5.92 26.56 -8.31
CA ILE A 117 7.13 27.37 -8.14
C ILE A 117 7.85 27.54 -9.49
N HIS A 118 7.92 26.47 -10.29
CA HIS A 118 8.77 26.36 -11.47
C HIS A 118 8.00 26.47 -12.79
N TYR A 119 6.70 26.81 -12.78
CA TYR A 119 5.84 26.92 -13.97
C TYR A 119 6.52 27.53 -15.21
N HIS A 120 7.11 28.73 -15.05
CA HIS A 120 7.77 29.42 -16.17
C HIS A 120 9.04 28.72 -16.66
N ALA A 121 9.81 28.11 -15.76
CA ALA A 121 11.02 27.36 -16.11
C ALA A 121 10.69 26.10 -16.90
N MET A 122 9.56 25.46 -16.60
CA MET A 122 9.14 24.18 -17.19
C MET A 122 8.64 24.30 -18.63
N ARG A 123 8.54 25.51 -19.23
CA ARG A 123 7.86 25.75 -20.52
C ARG A 123 8.33 24.83 -21.66
N ASN A 124 9.64 24.54 -21.69
CA ASN A 124 10.32 23.78 -22.74
C ASN A 124 10.74 22.37 -22.30
N LEU A 125 10.35 21.94 -21.10
CA LEU A 125 10.63 20.57 -20.68
C LEU A 125 9.78 19.60 -21.50
N LYS A 126 10.41 18.48 -21.89
CA LYS A 126 9.69 17.35 -22.45
C LYS A 126 8.70 16.80 -21.43
N GLU A 127 7.50 16.45 -21.89
CA GLU A 127 6.40 15.89 -21.09
C GLU A 127 6.06 16.75 -19.85
N LYS A 128 6.17 18.09 -19.99
CA LYS A 128 5.96 19.04 -18.88
C LYS A 128 4.59 18.86 -18.20
N GLU A 129 3.58 18.42 -18.95
CA GLU A 129 2.22 18.19 -18.47
C GLU A 129 2.15 17.03 -17.46
N LYS A 130 3.12 16.11 -17.46
CA LYS A 130 3.24 15.03 -16.48
C LYS A 130 4.09 15.39 -15.26
N ARG A 131 4.83 16.50 -15.29
CA ARG A 131 5.93 16.80 -14.36
C ARG A 131 5.53 17.81 -13.30
N GLY A 132 6.32 17.86 -12.23
CA GLY A 132 6.23 18.92 -11.21
C GLY A 132 4.95 18.91 -10.38
N ARG A 133 4.38 17.73 -10.11
CA ARG A 133 3.18 17.57 -9.27
C ARG A 133 3.42 16.61 -8.10
N PRO A 134 4.42 16.87 -7.25
CA PRO A 134 4.74 15.98 -6.14
C PRO A 134 3.63 15.98 -5.06
N ASP A 135 2.68 16.92 -5.10
CA ASP A 135 1.46 16.96 -4.29
C ASP A 135 0.54 15.75 -4.49
N ILE A 136 0.55 15.14 -5.70
CA ILE A 136 -0.21 13.91 -5.98
C ILE A 136 0.36 12.76 -5.15
N ILE A 137 1.69 12.61 -5.13
CA ILE A 137 2.39 11.57 -4.36
C ILE A 137 2.20 11.81 -2.87
N HIS A 138 2.32 13.07 -2.43
CA HIS A 138 2.09 13.47 -1.04
C HIS A 138 0.71 13.03 -0.55
N SER A 139 -0.34 13.40 -1.30
CA SER A 139 -1.72 13.05 -0.99
C SER A 139 -1.93 11.54 -0.98
N ALA A 140 -1.39 10.83 -1.98
CA ALA A 140 -1.50 9.39 -2.09
C ALA A 140 -0.84 8.67 -0.91
N MET A 141 0.35 9.10 -0.48
CA MET A 141 1.02 8.55 0.71
C MET A 141 0.17 8.74 1.96
N VAL A 142 -0.40 9.93 2.16
CA VAL A 142 -1.26 10.19 3.32
C VAL A 142 -2.50 9.30 3.28
N LEU A 143 -3.19 9.19 2.14
CA LEU A 143 -4.42 8.41 2.02
C LEU A 143 -4.19 6.90 2.15
N LEU A 144 -3.09 6.38 1.63
CA LEU A 144 -2.79 4.93 1.62
C LEU A 144 -2.17 4.44 2.94
N LEU A 145 -1.34 5.24 3.59
CA LEU A 145 -0.50 4.76 4.71
C LEU A 145 -1.03 5.14 6.09
N THR A 146 -2.17 5.83 6.17
CA THR A 146 -2.75 6.24 7.46
C THR A 146 -3.90 5.35 7.93
N ASP A 147 -4.31 4.38 7.12
CA ASP A 147 -5.41 3.48 7.47
C ASP A 147 -5.00 2.46 8.56
N PRO A 148 -5.81 2.31 9.62
CA PRO A 148 -5.49 1.39 10.70
C PRO A 148 -5.63 -0.08 10.31
N VAL A 149 -6.56 -0.44 9.40
CA VAL A 149 -6.94 -1.83 9.11
C VAL A 149 -6.48 -2.30 7.73
N VAL A 150 -6.56 -1.44 6.72
CA VAL A 150 -6.06 -1.72 5.38
C VAL A 150 -4.61 -1.26 5.30
N LYS A 151 -3.68 -2.19 5.41
CA LYS A 151 -2.24 -1.94 5.25
C LYS A 151 -1.86 -1.94 3.78
N VAL A 152 -0.93 -1.05 3.42
CA VAL A 152 -0.49 -0.88 2.04
C VAL A 152 1.04 -0.99 1.96
N ASN A 153 1.50 -1.92 1.14
CA ASN A 153 2.88 -1.94 0.64
C ASN A 153 2.97 -0.99 -0.55
N LEU A 154 3.53 0.20 -0.33
CA LEU A 154 3.58 1.25 -1.34
C LEU A 154 4.93 1.29 -2.06
N TYR A 155 4.85 1.28 -3.39
CA TYR A 155 5.95 1.57 -4.30
C TYR A 155 5.65 2.84 -5.10
N ILE A 156 6.69 3.58 -5.46
CA ILE A 156 6.59 4.78 -6.30
C ILE A 156 7.59 4.61 -7.44
N HIS A 157 7.09 4.45 -8.65
CA HIS A 157 7.87 4.47 -9.88
C HIS A 157 7.80 5.88 -10.46
N THR A 158 8.93 6.60 -10.48
CA THR A 158 8.99 8.00 -10.91
C THR A 158 9.00 8.15 -12.42
N ILE A 159 8.75 9.36 -12.93
CA ILE A 159 8.87 9.67 -14.35
C ILE A 159 10.28 9.41 -14.90
N ASN A 160 11.31 9.52 -14.05
CA ASN A 160 12.70 9.20 -14.38
C ASN A 160 13.06 7.72 -14.13
N SER A 161 12.05 6.84 -14.08
CA SER A 161 12.19 5.38 -13.95
C SER A 161 12.90 4.89 -12.68
N LEU A 162 12.91 5.71 -11.62
CA LEU A 162 13.41 5.28 -10.31
C LEU A 162 12.30 4.53 -9.58
N LEU A 163 12.66 3.44 -8.90
CA LEU A 163 11.73 2.70 -8.05
C LEU A 163 12.03 2.99 -6.59
N ILE A 164 11.07 3.61 -5.91
CA ILE A 164 11.13 3.95 -4.49
C ILE A 164 10.23 2.97 -3.73
N LYS A 165 10.75 2.37 -2.66
CA LYS A 165 10.00 1.57 -1.71
C LYS A 165 9.66 2.43 -0.49
N VAL A 166 8.41 2.37 -0.05
CA VAL A 166 7.93 3.03 1.17
C VAL A 166 7.56 1.96 2.19
N ASN A 167 8.11 2.08 3.39
CA ASN A 167 7.78 1.20 4.51
C ASN A 167 6.34 1.46 4.97
N SER A 168 5.54 0.40 5.15
CA SER A 168 4.14 0.48 5.57
C SER A 168 3.93 1.08 6.97
N ASP A 169 4.95 1.08 7.82
CA ASP A 169 4.90 1.62 9.18
C ASP A 169 5.22 3.12 9.24
N ILE A 170 5.58 3.73 8.11
CA ILE A 170 5.86 5.17 8.07
C ILE A 170 4.61 5.97 8.45
N ARG A 171 4.80 7.02 9.23
CA ARG A 171 3.79 8.07 9.41
C ARG A 171 4.10 9.18 8.41
N PRO A 172 3.41 9.24 7.25
CA PRO A 172 3.74 10.21 6.21
C PRO A 172 3.59 11.65 6.74
N PRO A 173 4.47 12.59 6.35
CA PRO A 173 4.31 13.98 6.74
C PRO A 173 2.98 14.53 6.25
N LYS A 174 2.14 15.06 7.16
CA LYS A 174 0.84 15.67 6.78
C LYS A 174 1.00 17.03 6.11
N ASN A 175 2.09 17.74 6.43
CA ASN A 175 2.42 19.03 5.85
C ASN A 175 3.26 18.85 4.58
N TYR A 176 2.87 19.53 3.51
CA TYR A 176 3.50 19.42 2.19
C TYR A 176 4.98 19.84 2.21
N GLU A 177 5.34 20.96 2.84
CA GLU A 177 6.73 21.42 2.91
C GLU A 177 7.65 20.41 3.63
N ARG A 178 7.13 19.73 4.66
CA ARG A 178 7.87 18.64 5.34
C ARG A 178 8.05 17.43 4.43
N PHE A 179 7.03 17.09 3.63
CA PHE A 179 7.14 16.03 2.62
C PHE A 179 8.19 16.39 1.58
N ILE A 180 8.20 17.62 1.06
CA ILE A 180 9.21 18.08 0.10
C ILE A 180 10.62 17.98 0.69
N GLY A 181 10.83 18.46 1.91
CA GLY A 181 12.13 18.32 2.59
C GLY A 181 12.58 16.85 2.73
N LEU A 182 11.64 15.93 2.96
CA LEU A 182 11.89 14.49 3.05
C LEU A 182 12.26 13.88 1.70
N MET A 183 11.56 14.27 0.62
CA MET A 183 11.87 13.81 -0.74
C MET A 183 13.24 14.32 -1.20
N GLU A 184 13.60 15.56 -0.88
CA GLU A 184 14.93 16.09 -1.17
C GLU A 184 16.03 15.28 -0.49
N GLN A 185 15.83 14.93 0.79
CA GLN A 185 16.73 14.03 1.50
C GLN A 185 16.81 12.64 0.83
N LEU A 186 15.67 12.11 0.37
CA LEU A 186 15.62 10.84 -0.35
C LEU A 186 16.45 10.88 -1.64
N PHE A 187 16.32 11.93 -2.45
CA PHE A 187 17.09 12.06 -3.70
C PHE A 187 18.57 12.35 -3.45
N GLU A 188 18.92 13.02 -2.35
CA GLU A 188 20.30 13.33 -2.00
C GLU A 188 21.06 12.10 -1.47
N TYR A 189 20.44 11.31 -0.59
CA TYR A 189 21.11 10.19 0.09
C TYR A 189 20.65 8.79 -0.36
N GLY A 190 19.65 8.71 -1.23
CA GLY A 190 19.04 7.46 -1.69
C GLY A 190 18.09 6.81 -0.67
N LYS A 191 18.07 7.25 0.58
CA LYS A 191 17.22 6.70 1.64
C LYS A 191 16.89 7.71 2.74
N VAL A 192 15.83 7.41 3.48
CA VAL A 192 15.30 8.23 4.57
C VAL A 192 14.87 7.32 5.73
N PRO A 193 15.36 7.52 6.97
CA PRO A 193 16.47 8.43 7.32
C PRO A 193 17.82 7.97 6.72
N PRO A 194 18.77 8.87 6.43
CA PRO A 194 20.05 8.54 5.79
C PRO A 194 20.91 7.56 6.60
N GLU A 195 20.91 7.69 7.93
CA GLU A 195 21.77 6.87 8.80
C GLU A 195 21.10 5.57 9.28
N SER A 196 19.88 5.27 8.82
CA SER A 196 19.18 4.05 9.24
C SER A 196 19.59 2.86 8.37
N ASP A 197 19.87 1.72 9.00
CA ASP A 197 19.97 0.42 8.33
C ASP A 197 18.59 -0.13 7.91
N THR A 198 17.52 0.41 8.50
CA THR A 198 16.12 0.11 8.15
C THR A 198 15.45 1.41 7.70
N PRO A 199 15.67 1.85 6.46
CA PRO A 199 15.07 3.08 5.97
C PRO A 199 13.55 2.95 5.84
N LEU A 200 12.85 4.05 6.11
CA LEU A 200 11.41 4.18 5.93
C LEU A 200 11.04 4.45 4.48
N ILE A 201 11.94 5.11 3.73
CA ILE A 201 11.80 5.34 2.29
C ILE A 201 13.16 5.11 1.65
N GLU A 202 13.21 4.38 0.53
CA GLU A 202 14.46 4.03 -0.13
C GLU A 202 14.29 4.01 -1.66
N ILE A 203 15.22 4.66 -2.37
CA ILE A 203 15.41 4.46 -3.81
C ILE A 203 16.11 3.11 -3.99
N THR A 204 15.39 2.15 -4.54
CA THR A 204 15.88 0.79 -4.71
C THR A 204 16.81 0.68 -5.91
N LYS A 205 17.66 -0.35 -5.93
CA LYS A 205 18.44 -0.74 -7.11
C LYS A 205 17.63 -1.54 -8.14
N CYS A 206 16.39 -1.91 -7.80
CA CYS A 206 15.52 -2.71 -8.64
C CYS A 206 14.81 -1.82 -9.66
N THR A 207 14.52 -2.38 -10.83
CA THR A 207 13.70 -1.76 -11.86
C THR A 207 12.22 -2.11 -11.66
N LEU A 208 11.34 -1.46 -12.42
CA LEU A 208 9.94 -1.86 -12.49
C LEU A 208 9.79 -3.33 -12.92
N ASP A 209 10.62 -3.80 -13.87
CA ASP A 209 10.57 -5.18 -14.34
C ASP A 209 10.96 -6.19 -13.25
N ASP A 210 11.96 -5.87 -12.44
CA ASP A 210 12.34 -6.70 -11.31
C ASP A 210 11.19 -6.81 -10.29
N LEU A 211 10.45 -5.72 -10.06
CA LEU A 211 9.28 -5.74 -9.20
C LEU A 211 8.17 -6.63 -9.79
N LEU A 212 7.89 -6.50 -11.09
CA LEU A 212 6.85 -7.24 -11.78
C LEU A 212 7.18 -8.71 -12.06
N SER A 213 8.44 -9.12 -11.85
CA SER A 213 8.78 -10.55 -11.77
C SER A 213 8.12 -11.24 -10.56
N LYS A 214 7.78 -10.47 -9.53
CA LYS A 214 7.16 -10.95 -8.27
C LYS A 214 5.66 -10.72 -8.23
N TYR A 215 5.16 -9.72 -8.94
CA TYR A 215 3.75 -9.32 -8.89
C TYR A 215 3.12 -9.26 -10.28
N LYS A 216 1.87 -9.73 -10.39
CA LYS A 216 1.00 -9.40 -11.52
C LYS A 216 0.44 -8.00 -11.34
N MET A 217 0.53 -7.16 -12.37
CA MET A 217 -0.01 -5.80 -12.28
C MET A 217 -1.45 -5.72 -12.79
N VAL A 218 -2.34 -5.20 -11.94
CA VAL A 218 -3.59 -4.57 -12.39
C VAL A 218 -3.32 -3.10 -12.62
N LEU A 219 -3.49 -2.61 -13.84
CA LEU A 219 -3.34 -1.19 -14.17
C LEU A 219 -4.71 -0.49 -14.17
N LEU A 220 -4.85 0.54 -13.35
CA LEU A 220 -6.06 1.37 -13.36
C LEU A 220 -6.00 2.41 -14.47
N THR A 221 -6.98 2.38 -15.36
CA THR A 221 -7.09 3.28 -16.52
C THR A 221 -8.54 3.40 -16.98
N GLU A 222 -8.92 4.57 -17.46
CA GLU A 222 -10.26 4.84 -18.01
C GLU A 222 -10.63 3.91 -19.18
N LYS A 223 -9.62 3.40 -19.90
CA LYS A 223 -9.75 2.53 -21.08
C LYS A 223 -9.83 1.03 -20.71
N GLY A 224 -9.87 0.72 -19.42
CA GLY A 224 -9.86 -0.66 -18.91
C GLY A 224 -11.24 -1.31 -18.88
N GLU A 225 -11.28 -2.62 -18.62
CA GLU A 225 -12.50 -3.35 -18.34
C GLU A 225 -13.17 -2.78 -17.09
N ARG A 226 -14.50 -2.59 -17.13
CA ARG A 226 -15.21 -2.00 -16.01
C ARG A 226 -15.39 -3.01 -14.88
N LYS A 227 -14.76 -2.75 -13.73
CA LYS A 227 -14.98 -3.49 -12.48
C LYS A 227 -15.28 -2.54 -11.33
N THR A 228 -15.86 -3.07 -10.27
CA THR A 228 -16.12 -2.31 -9.04
C THR A 228 -14.86 -2.25 -8.17
N PRO A 229 -14.71 -1.25 -7.28
CA PRO A 229 -13.54 -1.17 -6.41
C PRO A 229 -13.32 -2.40 -5.50
N ASP A 230 -14.37 -3.12 -5.11
CA ASP A 230 -14.27 -4.33 -4.28
C ASP A 230 -13.53 -5.48 -4.98
N TYR A 231 -13.55 -5.53 -6.32
CA TYR A 231 -12.73 -6.47 -7.08
C TYR A 231 -11.25 -6.34 -6.71
N LEU A 232 -10.75 -5.10 -6.58
CA LEU A 232 -9.35 -4.82 -6.26
C LEU A 232 -8.97 -5.25 -4.85
N CYS A 233 -9.92 -5.18 -3.90
CA CYS A 233 -9.71 -5.59 -2.51
C CYS A 233 -9.65 -7.12 -2.34
N ASN A 234 -10.18 -7.88 -3.31
CA ASN A 234 -10.18 -9.33 -3.31
C ASN A 234 -9.01 -9.92 -4.13
N LEU A 235 -8.13 -9.08 -4.66
CA LEU A 235 -6.89 -9.53 -5.29
C LEU A 235 -5.97 -10.12 -4.22
N GLY A 236 -5.32 -11.24 -4.56
CA GLY A 236 -4.34 -11.87 -3.68
C GLY A 236 -3.03 -11.08 -3.57
N GLU A 237 -2.17 -11.50 -2.64
CA GLU A 237 -0.88 -10.85 -2.37
C GLU A 237 0.10 -10.90 -3.56
N GLU A 238 -0.14 -11.76 -4.54
CA GLU A 238 0.63 -11.83 -5.79
C GLU A 238 0.32 -10.69 -6.77
N TRP A 239 -0.67 -9.86 -6.47
CA TRP A 239 -1.05 -8.72 -7.30
C TRP A 239 -0.53 -7.40 -6.75
N ILE A 240 -0.28 -6.47 -7.67
CA ILE A 240 0.01 -5.07 -7.38
C ILE A 240 -0.93 -4.16 -8.18
N ILE A 241 -1.54 -3.20 -7.49
CA ILE A 241 -2.46 -2.23 -8.09
C ILE A 241 -1.67 -1.02 -8.56
N GLY A 242 -1.64 -0.79 -9.87
CA GLY A 242 -0.97 0.33 -10.52
C GLY A 242 -1.89 1.53 -10.72
N LEU A 243 -1.50 2.68 -10.17
CA LEU A 243 -2.19 3.97 -10.32
C LEU A 243 -1.27 5.00 -10.98
N GLY A 244 -1.84 5.99 -11.67
CA GLY A 244 -1.08 7.12 -12.20
C GLY A 244 -0.60 8.04 -11.08
N GLY A 245 0.69 8.37 -11.07
CA GLY A 245 1.29 9.35 -10.15
C GLY A 245 1.49 10.73 -10.77
N PHE A 246 0.76 11.06 -11.84
CA PHE A 246 0.92 12.28 -12.64
C PHE A 246 -0.45 12.92 -12.94
N PRO A 247 -0.50 14.23 -13.24
CA PRO A 247 -1.77 14.96 -13.39
C PRO A 247 -2.49 14.75 -14.73
N HIS A 248 -1.74 14.60 -15.83
CA HIS A 248 -2.27 14.62 -17.20
C HIS A 248 -1.52 13.67 -18.13
N GLY A 249 -2.20 13.25 -19.20
CA GLY A 249 -1.65 12.35 -20.22
C GLY A 249 -2.03 10.90 -19.98
N ASP A 250 -1.54 10.04 -20.87
CA ASP A 250 -1.69 8.58 -20.79
C ASP A 250 -0.37 7.94 -20.33
N PHE A 251 -0.42 6.73 -19.79
CA PHE A 251 0.81 5.99 -19.49
C PHE A 251 1.64 5.74 -20.77
N ASN A 252 2.94 5.56 -20.61
CA ASN A 252 3.76 5.04 -21.70
C ASN A 252 3.25 3.65 -22.13
N GLU A 253 3.29 3.38 -23.43
CA GLU A 253 2.95 2.08 -24.02
C GLU A 253 3.64 0.89 -23.34
N GLN A 254 4.85 1.09 -22.82
CA GLN A 254 5.57 0.04 -22.08
C GLN A 254 4.87 -0.33 -20.77
N ILE A 255 4.23 0.61 -20.08
CA ILE A 255 3.45 0.34 -18.86
C ILE A 255 2.19 -0.47 -19.21
N TYR A 256 1.49 -0.08 -20.28
CA TYR A 256 0.33 -0.82 -20.77
C TYR A 256 0.66 -2.27 -21.16
N LYS A 257 1.85 -2.53 -21.71
CA LYS A 257 2.32 -3.88 -22.07
C LYS A 257 2.69 -4.73 -20.87
N LYS A 258 3.11 -4.12 -19.76
CA LYS A 258 3.49 -4.81 -18.52
C LYS A 258 2.27 -5.16 -17.65
N ALA A 259 1.11 -4.57 -17.92
CA ALA A 259 -0.12 -4.84 -17.18
C ALA A 259 -0.71 -6.21 -17.53
N SER A 260 -0.98 -7.03 -16.51
CA SER A 260 -1.70 -8.30 -16.66
C SER A 260 -3.19 -8.06 -16.90
N GLU A 261 -3.77 -7.08 -16.21
CA GLU A 261 -5.14 -6.61 -16.41
C GLU A 261 -5.18 -5.08 -16.48
N ARG A 262 -6.15 -4.54 -17.22
CA ARG A 262 -6.44 -3.10 -17.28
C ARG A 262 -7.87 -2.88 -16.83
N ILE A 263 -8.06 -2.11 -15.77
CA ILE A 263 -9.36 -1.96 -15.12
C ILE A 263 -9.76 -0.49 -15.01
N SER A 264 -11.02 -0.21 -15.32
CA SER A 264 -11.69 1.05 -15.00
C SER A 264 -12.63 0.84 -13.82
N ILE A 265 -12.60 1.76 -12.84
CA ILE A 265 -13.48 1.72 -11.66
C ILE A 265 -14.56 2.80 -11.67
N SER A 266 -14.62 3.64 -12.71
CA SER A 266 -15.56 4.77 -12.79
C SER A 266 -15.85 5.18 -14.24
N ASP A 267 -17.05 5.72 -14.48
CA ASP A 267 -17.45 6.28 -15.79
C ASP A 267 -16.85 7.66 -16.03
N HIS A 268 -16.25 8.24 -14.99
CA HIS A 268 -15.62 9.54 -15.03
C HIS A 268 -14.12 9.39 -14.83
N VAL A 269 -13.39 10.31 -15.45
CA VAL A 269 -11.96 10.49 -15.17
C VAL A 269 -11.83 10.89 -13.70
N LEU A 270 -10.99 10.17 -12.97
CA LEU A 270 -10.73 10.41 -11.55
C LEU A 270 -9.28 10.82 -11.36
N GLU A 271 -9.07 11.80 -10.48
CA GLU A 271 -7.74 12.08 -9.94
C GLU A 271 -7.26 10.90 -9.07
N THR A 272 -5.94 10.77 -8.91
CA THR A 272 -5.32 9.70 -8.12
C THR A 272 -5.92 9.57 -6.72
N GLN A 273 -6.16 10.70 -6.03
CA GLN A 273 -6.80 10.72 -4.72
C GLN A 273 -8.22 10.15 -4.78
N GLY A 274 -9.00 10.51 -5.81
CA GLY A 274 -10.36 10.01 -6.00
C GLY A 274 -10.41 8.51 -6.27
N VAL A 275 -9.40 7.97 -6.96
CA VAL A 275 -9.22 6.51 -7.15
C VAL A 275 -8.90 5.85 -5.81
N ILE A 276 -7.90 6.36 -5.09
CA ILE A 276 -7.48 5.82 -3.78
C ILE A 276 -8.65 5.80 -2.78
N CYS A 277 -9.40 6.89 -2.65
CA CYS A 277 -10.54 6.97 -1.73
C CYS A 277 -11.60 5.90 -2.02
N ARG A 278 -11.86 5.58 -3.30
CA ARG A 278 -12.82 4.53 -3.68
C ARG A 278 -12.31 3.14 -3.32
N ILE A 279 -11.03 2.87 -3.57
CA ILE A 279 -10.40 1.59 -3.22
C ILE A 279 -10.41 1.41 -1.70
N MET A 280 -9.82 2.36 -0.97
CA MET A 280 -9.71 2.30 0.48
C MET A 280 -11.08 2.25 1.16
N GLY A 281 -12.05 3.04 0.68
CA GLY A 281 -13.43 3.00 1.19
C GLY A 281 -14.09 1.64 0.97
N SER A 282 -13.92 1.05 -0.21
CA SER A 282 -14.46 -0.28 -0.52
C SER A 282 -13.80 -1.38 0.31
N CYS A 283 -12.47 -1.32 0.48
CA CYS A 283 -11.75 -2.31 1.26
C CYS A 283 -12.13 -2.21 2.76
N ASN A 284 -12.27 -0.98 3.29
CA ASN A 284 -12.79 -0.75 4.64
C ASN A 284 -14.22 -1.28 4.83
N GLN A 285 -15.08 -1.11 3.84
CA GLN A 285 -16.43 -1.66 3.89
C GLN A 285 -16.42 -3.19 3.96
N LEU A 286 -15.53 -3.86 3.23
CA LEU A 286 -15.40 -5.33 3.25
C LEU A 286 -14.90 -5.86 4.59
N VAL A 287 -13.95 -5.17 5.23
CA VAL A 287 -13.45 -5.55 6.57
C VAL A 287 -14.39 -5.10 7.70
N GLY A 288 -15.42 -4.32 7.39
CA GLY A 288 -16.53 -4.01 8.28
C GLY A 288 -16.44 -2.69 9.04
N TRP A 289 -15.75 -1.68 8.49
CA TRP A 289 -15.58 -0.32 9.08
C TRP A 289 -15.18 -0.40 10.57
N PRO A 290 -13.90 -0.64 10.87
CA PRO A 290 -13.42 -0.78 12.26
C PRO A 290 -13.81 0.40 13.17
#